data_AF-A0A2N9N6L9-F1
#
_entry.id   AF-A0A2N9N6L9-F1
#
_cell.length_a   1.000
_cell.length_b   1.000
_cell.length_c   1.000
_cell.angle_alpha   90.00
_cell.angle_beta   90.00
_cell.angle_gamma   90.00
#
_symmetry.space_group_name_H-M   'P 1'
#
loop_
_entity.id
_entity.type
_entity.pdbx_description
1 polymer ?
#
loop_
_entity_poly.entity_id
_entity_poly.type
_entity_poly.pdbx_seq_one_letter_code
_entity_poly.pdbx_strand_id
1 'polypeptide(L)'
;MLSSLAPSVRIAFSKQEWDSIEISLRNLSPHAVVAYVVSEASGPCDRTESVRQSTAAHPAIAAGASVTVSPGGNGPISVRAALFDDGSWEGDPIAIAPLRAGMAAMAALRRQINEAAARILSDPTLDDNTRIGRLRTAIDAVPEKPAPAIIRKALAGLPVPRLSDTQQKILESNLHNLKWSEAAGLNQFTPGRDLTLAQFWEITHAARSLTR
;
A
#
# COMPACT_ATOMS: atom_id res chain seq x y z
N MET A 1 -22.60 -5.79 -15.42
CA MET A 1 -23.06 -4.44 -15.02
C MET A 1 -21.90 -3.73 -14.35
N LEU A 2 -21.64 -2.46 -14.70
CA LEU A 2 -20.57 -1.64 -14.10
C LEU A 2 -21.20 -0.57 -13.19
N SER A 3 -20.64 -0.39 -11.99
CA SER A 3 -21.05 0.70 -11.10
C SER A 3 -19.87 1.27 -10.30
N SER A 4 -20.03 2.46 -9.74
CA SER A 4 -19.04 3.05 -8.86
C SER A 4 -19.72 3.66 -7.64
N LEU A 5 -19.27 3.27 -6.45
CA LEU A 5 -19.61 3.93 -5.19
C LEU A 5 -18.66 5.10 -4.89
N ALA A 6 -17.54 5.20 -5.62
CA ALA A 6 -16.63 6.34 -5.59
C ALA A 6 -16.94 7.27 -6.79
N PRO A 7 -17.79 8.30 -6.64
CA PRO A 7 -18.28 9.10 -7.77
C PRO A 7 -17.17 9.77 -8.58
N SER A 8 -16.01 10.05 -7.98
CA SER A 8 -14.86 10.62 -8.67
C SER A 8 -14.02 9.58 -9.42
N VAL A 9 -14.35 8.29 -9.34
CA VAL A 9 -13.73 7.23 -10.15
C VAL A 9 -14.78 6.66 -11.10
N ARG A 10 -14.66 7.00 -12.38
CA ARG A 10 -15.54 6.48 -13.44
C ARG A 10 -15.04 5.13 -13.91
N ILE A 11 -15.96 4.17 -14.02
CA ILE A 11 -15.71 2.85 -14.58
C ILE A 11 -16.34 2.75 -15.98
N ALA A 12 -15.62 2.17 -16.93
CA ALA A 12 -16.10 1.88 -18.29
C ALA A 12 -15.45 0.60 -18.83
N PHE A 13 -16.09 -0.08 -19.77
CA PHE A 13 -15.42 -1.17 -20.50
C PHE A 13 -14.35 -0.57 -21.44
N SER A 14 -13.13 -1.10 -21.41
CA SER A 14 -12.13 -0.82 -22.45
C SER A 14 -12.11 -1.91 -23.51
N LYS A 15 -12.28 -3.17 -23.09
CA LYS A 15 -12.29 -4.33 -23.97
C LYS A 15 -13.14 -5.45 -23.35
N GLN A 16 -13.90 -6.15 -24.18
CA GLN A 16 -14.65 -7.33 -23.77
C GLN A 16 -14.48 -8.42 -24.83
N GLU A 17 -13.69 -9.43 -24.51
CA GLU A 17 -13.57 -10.69 -25.25
C GLU A 17 -14.28 -11.81 -24.48
N TRP A 18 -14.41 -12.98 -25.11
CA TRP A 18 -15.18 -14.10 -24.57
C TRP A 18 -14.54 -14.72 -23.30
N ASP A 19 -13.25 -14.50 -23.09
CA ASP A 19 -12.46 -14.99 -21.96
C ASP A 19 -11.79 -13.86 -21.13
N SER A 20 -11.96 -12.60 -21.53
CA SER A 20 -11.29 -11.47 -20.88
C SER A 20 -12.15 -10.21 -20.87
N ILE A 21 -12.32 -9.63 -19.69
CA ILE A 21 -12.92 -8.31 -19.51
C ILE A 21 -11.81 -7.36 -19.06
N GLU A 22 -11.68 -6.24 -19.76
CA GLU A 22 -10.89 -5.10 -19.32
C GLU A 22 -11.80 -3.90 -19.07
N ILE A 23 -11.59 -3.27 -17.93
CA ILE A 23 -12.25 -2.04 -17.56
C ILE A 23 -11.23 -0.90 -17.49
N SER A 24 -11.65 0.28 -17.91
CA SER A 24 -10.94 1.53 -17.63
C SER A 24 -11.51 2.17 -16.38
N LEU A 25 -10.62 2.50 -15.44
CA LEU A 25 -10.92 3.35 -14.30
C LEU A 25 -10.32 4.73 -14.57
N ARG A 26 -11.18 5.76 -14.67
CA ARG A 26 -10.77 7.14 -14.87
C ARG A 26 -10.97 7.95 -13.59
N ASN A 27 -9.90 8.59 -13.14
CA ASN A 27 -9.95 9.54 -12.03
C ASN A 27 -10.47 10.90 -12.54
N LEU A 28 -11.56 11.38 -11.94
CA LEU A 28 -12.19 12.67 -12.21
C LEU A 28 -11.87 13.70 -11.13
N SER A 29 -11.23 13.29 -10.03
CA SER A 29 -10.81 14.16 -8.94
C SER A 29 -9.59 15.00 -9.33
N PRO A 30 -9.43 16.21 -8.76
CA PRO A 30 -8.16 16.95 -8.82
C PRO A 30 -7.05 16.28 -7.99
N HIS A 31 -7.40 15.31 -7.13
CA HIS A 31 -6.47 14.56 -6.28
C HIS A 31 -6.12 13.21 -6.88
N ALA A 32 -4.89 12.75 -6.68
CA ALA A 32 -4.49 11.43 -7.17
C ALA A 32 -5.11 10.32 -6.32
N VAL A 33 -5.54 9.22 -6.95
CA VAL A 33 -6.00 8.02 -6.24
C VAL A 33 -4.77 7.23 -5.82
N VAL A 34 -4.58 7.08 -4.51
CA VAL A 34 -3.46 6.31 -3.93
C VAL A 34 -3.86 4.88 -3.61
N ALA A 35 -5.15 4.61 -3.39
CA ALA A 35 -5.67 3.25 -3.25
C ALA A 35 -7.12 3.15 -3.70
N TYR A 36 -7.52 1.99 -4.20
CA TYR A 36 -8.91 1.70 -4.54
C TYR A 36 -9.25 0.21 -4.34
N VAL A 37 -10.55 -0.07 -4.22
CA VAL A 37 -11.11 -1.43 -4.19
C VAL A 37 -12.06 -1.59 -5.36
N VAL A 38 -11.76 -2.56 -6.23
CA VAL A 38 -12.72 -3.08 -7.21
C VAL A 38 -13.27 -4.38 -6.66
N SER A 39 -14.59 -4.51 -6.60
CA SER A 39 -15.24 -5.76 -6.28
C SER A 39 -15.93 -6.34 -7.49
N GLU A 40 -15.95 -7.65 -7.54
CA GLU A 40 -16.69 -8.44 -8.50
C GLU A 40 -17.60 -9.39 -7.75
N ALA A 41 -18.85 -9.51 -8.17
CA ALA A 41 -19.79 -10.46 -7.60
C ALA A 41 -19.92 -11.73 -8.47
N SER A 42 -19.46 -12.87 -7.97
CA SER A 42 -19.58 -14.18 -8.64
C SER A 42 -20.89 -14.90 -8.28
N GLY A 43 -21.65 -14.37 -7.32
CA GLY A 43 -22.94 -14.88 -6.87
C GLY A 43 -23.57 -14.00 -5.77
N PRO A 44 -24.71 -14.40 -5.17
CA PRO A 44 -25.41 -13.61 -4.16
C PRO A 44 -24.56 -13.32 -2.90
N CYS A 45 -23.69 -14.27 -2.55
CA CYS A 45 -22.84 -14.21 -1.36
C CYS A 45 -21.34 -14.19 -1.70
N ASP A 46 -20.98 -14.35 -2.97
CA ASP A 46 -19.58 -14.50 -3.37
C ASP A 46 -19.10 -13.20 -4.04
N ARG A 47 -18.08 -12.60 -3.43
CA ARG A 47 -17.46 -11.37 -3.92
C ARG A 47 -15.95 -11.49 -3.86
N THR A 48 -15.32 -11.28 -5.00
CA THR A 48 -13.87 -11.15 -5.09
C THR A 48 -13.51 -9.67 -5.05
N GLU A 49 -12.55 -9.31 -4.20
CA GLU A 49 -12.05 -7.94 -4.11
C GLU A 49 -10.63 -7.86 -4.63
N SER A 50 -10.42 -6.95 -5.58
CA SER A 50 -9.10 -6.54 -6.03
C SER A 50 -8.76 -5.22 -5.36
N VAL A 51 -7.75 -5.26 -4.49
CA VAL A 51 -7.22 -4.08 -3.81
C VAL A 51 -5.97 -3.60 -4.52
N ARG A 52 -5.94 -2.33 -4.91
CA ARG A 52 -4.72 -1.67 -5.38
C ARG A 52 -4.34 -0.61 -4.36
N GLN A 53 -3.09 -0.66 -3.90
CA GLN A 53 -2.50 0.35 -3.03
C GLN A 53 -1.19 0.84 -3.64
N SER A 54 -0.96 2.14 -3.51
CA SER A 54 0.21 2.83 -4.03
C SER A 54 0.56 4.01 -3.12
N THR A 55 1.46 4.88 -3.56
CA THR A 55 1.90 6.06 -2.80
C THR A 55 1.53 7.35 -3.54
N ALA A 56 1.58 8.50 -2.85
CA ALA A 56 1.38 9.78 -3.51
C ALA A 56 2.43 10.06 -4.61
N ALA A 57 3.67 9.60 -4.43
CA ALA A 57 4.74 9.73 -5.42
C ALA A 57 4.51 8.88 -6.68
N HIS A 58 3.85 7.73 -6.53
CA HIS A 58 3.50 6.83 -7.63
C HIS A 58 2.02 6.45 -7.45
N PRO A 59 1.07 7.33 -7.80
CA PRO A 59 -0.34 7.08 -7.52
C PRO A 59 -0.86 5.87 -8.29
N ALA A 60 -1.89 5.22 -7.74
CA ALA A 60 -2.57 4.14 -8.44
C ALA A 60 -3.28 4.66 -9.70
N ILE A 61 -3.84 5.87 -9.62
CA ILE A 61 -4.37 6.62 -10.77
C ILE A 61 -4.07 8.11 -10.53
N ALA A 62 -3.23 8.72 -11.37
CA ALA A 62 -2.96 10.16 -11.27
C ALA A 62 -4.23 11.00 -11.47
N ALA A 63 -4.22 12.25 -11.01
CA ALA A 63 -5.33 13.18 -11.23
C ALA A 63 -5.66 13.31 -12.73
N GLY A 64 -6.94 13.17 -13.10
CA GLY A 64 -7.40 13.21 -14.49
C GLY A 64 -7.03 12.00 -15.37
N ALA A 65 -6.19 11.08 -14.90
CA ALA A 65 -5.69 9.94 -15.66
C ALA A 65 -6.65 8.74 -15.62
N SER A 66 -6.32 7.72 -16.42
CA SER A 66 -7.01 6.43 -16.42
C SER A 66 -6.02 5.27 -16.27
N VAL A 67 -6.50 4.16 -15.73
CA VAL A 67 -5.79 2.87 -15.71
C VAL A 67 -6.70 1.77 -16.25
N THR A 68 -6.11 0.75 -16.85
CA THR A 68 -6.83 -0.47 -17.26
C THR A 68 -6.68 -1.53 -16.18
N VAL A 69 -7.78 -2.19 -15.84
CA VAL A 69 -7.83 -3.28 -14.87
C VAL A 69 -8.54 -4.46 -15.50
N SER A 70 -8.00 -5.66 -15.30
CA SER A 70 -8.63 -6.91 -15.73
C SER A 70 -9.25 -7.61 -14.51
N PRO A 71 -10.56 -7.43 -14.25
CA PRO A 71 -11.25 -8.20 -13.21
C PRO A 71 -11.20 -9.69 -13.55
N GLY A 72 -11.21 -10.53 -12.50
CA GLY A 72 -10.93 -11.96 -12.60
C GLY A 72 -12.07 -12.83 -13.13
N GLY A 73 -13.27 -12.28 -13.27
CA GLY A 73 -14.42 -13.03 -13.76
C GLY A 73 -15.50 -12.20 -14.44
N ASN A 74 -16.67 -12.81 -14.54
CA ASN A 74 -17.78 -12.40 -15.41
C ASN A 74 -18.95 -11.75 -14.66
N GLY A 75 -18.75 -11.44 -13.37
CA GLY A 75 -19.76 -10.86 -12.50
C GLY A 75 -20.06 -9.38 -12.73
N PRO A 76 -21.08 -8.80 -12.05
CA PRO A 76 -21.16 -7.35 -11.87
C PRO A 76 -19.88 -6.82 -11.21
N ILE A 77 -19.29 -5.79 -11.82
CA ILE A 77 -18.05 -5.17 -11.35
C ILE A 77 -18.37 -3.79 -10.81
N SER A 78 -17.83 -3.46 -9.64
CA SER A 78 -18.00 -2.14 -9.05
C SER A 78 -16.74 -1.62 -8.39
N VAL A 79 -16.47 -0.32 -8.56
CA VAL A 79 -15.51 0.38 -7.69
C VAL A 79 -16.20 0.63 -6.35
N ARG A 80 -15.75 -0.06 -5.30
CA ARG A 80 -16.37 0.08 -3.96
C ARG A 80 -15.86 1.28 -3.20
N ALA A 81 -14.60 1.65 -3.41
CA ALA A 81 -13.90 2.58 -2.55
C ALA A 81 -12.69 3.18 -3.27
N ALA A 82 -12.42 4.46 -3.02
CA ALA A 82 -11.21 5.16 -3.46
C ALA A 82 -10.67 6.05 -2.32
N LEU A 83 -9.36 6.02 -2.14
CA LEU A 83 -8.62 6.87 -1.20
C LEU A 83 -7.67 7.76 -2.01
N PHE A 84 -7.72 9.06 -1.72
CA PHE A 84 -6.95 10.08 -2.41
C PHE A 84 -5.68 10.48 -1.63
N ASP A 85 -4.74 11.12 -2.32
CA ASP A 85 -3.45 11.55 -1.77
C ASP A 85 -3.56 12.59 -0.64
N ASP A 86 -4.59 13.43 -0.67
CA ASP A 86 -4.93 14.39 0.39
C ASP A 86 -5.58 13.73 1.62
N GLY A 87 -5.83 12.42 1.57
CA GLY A 87 -6.47 11.65 2.64
C GLY A 87 -8.00 11.68 2.62
N SER A 88 -8.62 12.39 1.68
CA SER A 88 -10.04 12.28 1.40
C SER A 88 -10.36 10.90 0.82
N TRP A 89 -11.62 10.47 0.91
CA TRP A 89 -12.05 9.16 0.45
C TRP A 89 -13.49 9.18 -0.02
N GLU A 90 -13.84 8.21 -0.86
CA GLU A 90 -15.18 8.00 -1.37
C GLU A 90 -15.54 6.51 -1.37
N GLY A 91 -16.85 6.21 -1.36
CA GLY A 91 -17.38 4.86 -1.44
C GLY A 91 -17.74 4.24 -0.10
N ASP A 92 -17.56 2.91 0.01
CA ASP A 92 -17.95 2.14 1.17
C ASP A 92 -16.93 2.28 2.32
N PRO A 93 -17.35 2.78 3.50
CA PRO A 93 -16.49 2.90 4.67
C PRO A 93 -15.81 1.59 5.10
N ILE A 94 -16.50 0.44 4.94
CA ILE A 94 -15.97 -0.88 5.32
C ILE A 94 -14.81 -1.28 4.41
N ALA A 95 -14.86 -0.89 3.13
CA ALA A 95 -13.79 -1.12 2.16
C ALA A 95 -12.64 -0.12 2.31
N ILE A 96 -12.92 1.14 2.70
CA ILE A 96 -11.90 2.17 2.95
C ILE A 96 -11.11 1.92 4.24
N ALA A 97 -11.76 1.44 5.30
CA ALA A 97 -11.15 1.20 6.61
C ALA A 97 -9.82 0.40 6.54
N PRO A 98 -9.76 -0.79 5.90
CA PRO A 98 -8.51 -1.53 5.77
C PRO A 98 -7.46 -0.81 4.90
N LEU A 99 -7.86 0.01 3.93
CA LEU A 99 -6.91 0.80 3.13
C LEU A 99 -6.21 1.87 3.97
N ARG A 100 -6.98 2.69 4.68
CA ARG A 100 -6.43 3.74 5.55
C ARG A 100 -5.57 3.16 6.66
N ALA A 101 -6.06 2.10 7.32
CA ALA A 101 -5.33 1.41 8.36
C ALA A 101 -4.02 0.79 7.84
N GLY A 102 -4.06 0.16 6.67
CA GLY A 102 -2.90 -0.42 6.00
C GLY A 102 -1.83 0.61 5.67
N MET A 103 -2.22 1.70 4.99
CA MET A 103 -1.28 2.77 4.64
C MET A 103 -0.65 3.41 5.89
N ALA A 104 -1.46 3.69 6.93
CA ALA A 104 -0.96 4.26 8.17
C ALA A 104 0.01 3.33 8.90
N ALA A 105 -0.29 2.03 8.97
CA ALA A 105 0.56 1.04 9.61
C ALA A 105 1.86 0.81 8.83
N MET A 106 1.80 0.70 7.51
CA MET A 106 2.99 0.55 6.66
C MET A 106 3.90 1.78 6.74
N ALA A 107 3.33 3.00 6.73
CA ALA A 107 4.09 4.23 6.91
C ALA A 107 4.78 4.27 8.29
N ALA A 108 4.10 3.83 9.35
CA ALA A 108 4.69 3.76 10.67
C ALA A 108 5.81 2.72 10.77
N LEU A 109 5.63 1.54 10.19
CA LEU A 109 6.65 0.48 10.12
C LEU A 109 7.90 0.99 9.38
N ARG A 110 7.72 1.58 8.19
CA ARG A 110 8.82 2.14 7.39
C ARG A 110 9.57 3.24 8.12
N ARG A 111 8.86 4.12 8.83
CA ARG A 111 9.50 5.15 9.67
C ARG A 111 10.38 4.52 10.74
N GLN A 112 9.90 3.49 11.45
CA GLN A 112 10.70 2.81 12.48
C GLN A 112 11.96 2.15 11.87
N ILE A 113 11.82 1.52 10.71
CA ILE A 113 12.95 0.93 9.96
C ILE A 113 13.96 2.03 9.57
N ASN A 114 13.49 3.14 9.00
CA ASN A 114 14.36 4.24 8.57
C ASN A 114 15.06 4.94 9.75
N GLU A 115 14.38 5.11 10.89
CA GLU A 115 14.99 5.67 12.10
C GLU A 115 16.06 4.74 12.69
N ALA A 116 15.86 3.42 12.64
CA ALA A 116 16.89 2.45 13.01
C ALA A 116 18.06 2.50 12.03
N ALA A 117 17.77 2.55 10.72
CA ALA A 117 18.80 2.58 9.69
C ALA A 117 19.66 3.85 9.78
N ALA A 118 19.05 5.02 9.93
CA ALA A 118 19.78 6.28 10.08
C ALA A 118 20.77 6.24 11.27
N ARG A 119 20.37 5.64 12.40
CA ARG A 119 21.27 5.46 13.56
C ARG A 119 22.43 4.50 13.29
N ILE A 120 22.19 3.41 12.58
CA ILE A 120 23.23 2.40 12.28
C ILE A 120 24.21 2.92 11.21
N LEU A 121 23.69 3.58 10.18
CA LEU A 121 24.48 4.08 9.06
C LEU A 121 25.31 5.31 9.42
N SER A 122 24.89 6.09 10.41
CA SER A 122 25.62 7.26 10.90
C SER A 122 26.77 6.91 11.86
N ASP A 123 26.87 5.66 12.34
CA ASP A 123 27.97 5.22 13.19
C ASP A 123 29.24 5.01 12.34
N PRO A 124 30.28 5.87 12.48
CA PRO A 124 31.48 5.80 11.66
C PRO A 124 32.40 4.65 12.09
N THR A 125 32.15 4.03 13.26
CA THR A 125 33.00 2.96 13.80
C THR A 125 32.68 1.58 13.22
N LEU A 126 31.55 1.45 12.51
CA LEU A 126 31.09 0.19 11.95
C LEU A 126 31.52 0.04 10.50
N ASP A 127 32.05 -1.13 10.16
CA ASP A 127 32.15 -1.55 8.76
C ASP A 127 30.77 -1.93 8.19
N ASP A 128 30.70 -2.03 6.86
CA ASP A 128 29.44 -2.31 6.16
C ASP A 128 28.86 -3.70 6.50
N ASN A 129 29.69 -4.71 6.78
CA ASN A 129 29.21 -6.03 7.17
C ASN A 129 28.49 -5.98 8.52
N THR A 130 29.06 -5.26 9.48
CA THR A 130 28.51 -5.04 10.81
C THR A 130 27.23 -4.21 10.72
N ARG A 131 27.19 -3.19 9.85
CA ARG A 131 25.97 -2.41 9.59
C ARG A 131 24.84 -3.28 9.03
N ILE A 132 25.12 -4.14 8.04
CA ILE A 132 24.12 -5.06 7.47
C ILE A 132 23.55 -5.97 8.55
N GLY A 133 24.42 -6.57 9.38
CA GLY A 133 24.00 -7.43 10.49
C GLY A 133 23.07 -6.68 11.46
N ARG A 134 23.47 -5.47 11.89
CA ARG A 134 22.65 -4.63 12.78
C ARG A 134 21.34 -4.19 12.14
N LEU A 135 21.34 -3.85 10.85
CA LEU A 135 20.12 -3.46 10.13
C LEU A 135 19.12 -4.62 10.08
N ARG A 136 19.56 -5.85 9.78
CA ARG A 136 18.68 -7.03 9.79
C ARG A 136 18.05 -7.24 11.16
N THR A 137 18.87 -7.24 12.22
CA THR A 137 18.37 -7.37 13.60
C THR A 137 17.39 -6.26 13.96
N ALA A 138 17.67 -5.02 13.55
CA ALA A 138 16.80 -3.89 13.82
C ALA A 138 15.46 -4.00 13.06
N ILE A 139 15.48 -4.42 11.79
CA ILE A 139 14.28 -4.68 11.00
C ILE A 139 13.46 -5.79 11.66
N ASP A 140 14.07 -6.92 12.01
CA ASP A 140 13.39 -8.07 12.63
C ASP A 140 12.69 -7.71 13.96
N ALA A 141 13.30 -6.81 14.73
CA ALA A 141 12.78 -6.31 16.00
C ALA A 141 11.59 -5.35 15.86
N VAL A 142 11.28 -4.87 14.66
CA VAL A 142 10.10 -4.00 14.44
C VAL A 142 8.82 -4.82 14.63
N PRO A 143 7.86 -4.34 15.45
CA PRO A 143 6.62 -5.06 15.71
C PRO A 143 5.74 -5.10 14.45
N GLU A 144 5.30 -6.31 14.10
CA GLU A 144 4.37 -6.54 12.97
C GLU A 144 2.93 -6.16 13.31
N LYS A 145 2.61 -6.14 14.60
CA LYS A 145 1.30 -5.69 15.09
C LYS A 145 1.29 -4.16 15.18
N PRO A 146 0.41 -3.46 14.43
CA PRO A 146 0.30 -2.01 14.51
C PRO A 146 -0.10 -1.56 15.92
N ALA A 147 0.49 -0.46 16.38
CA ALA A 147 0.03 0.16 17.62
C ALA A 147 -1.45 0.56 17.49
N PRO A 148 -2.32 0.27 18.48
CA PRO A 148 -3.75 0.58 18.40
C PRO A 148 -4.06 2.06 18.14
N ALA A 149 -3.20 2.96 18.61
CA ALA A 149 -3.33 4.39 18.35
C ALA A 149 -3.21 4.77 16.86
N ILE A 150 -2.37 4.05 16.10
CA ILE A 150 -2.22 4.27 14.65
C ILE A 150 -3.51 3.91 13.94
N ILE A 151 -4.09 2.74 14.26
CA ILE A 151 -5.34 2.28 13.67
C ILE A 151 -6.49 3.21 14.04
N ARG A 152 -6.62 3.60 15.32
CA ARG A 152 -7.65 4.56 15.75
C ARG A 152 -7.56 5.89 15.01
N LYS A 153 -6.34 6.43 14.84
CA LYS A 153 -6.12 7.66 14.08
C LYS A 153 -6.48 7.48 12.60
N ALA A 154 -6.12 6.35 12.01
CA ALA A 154 -6.43 6.05 10.61
C ALA A 154 -7.92 5.87 10.33
N LEU A 155 -8.69 5.37 11.30
CA LEU A 155 -10.13 5.19 11.18
C LEU A 155 -10.94 6.42 11.62
N ALA A 156 -10.28 7.46 12.14
CA ALA A 156 -10.96 8.69 12.54
C ALA A 156 -11.75 9.28 11.35
N GLY A 157 -13.02 9.62 11.62
CA GLY A 157 -13.96 10.13 10.62
C GLY A 157 -14.67 9.07 9.78
N LEU A 158 -14.37 7.77 9.94
CA LEU A 158 -15.15 6.70 9.34
C LEU A 158 -16.24 6.22 10.30
N PRO A 159 -17.42 5.81 9.81
CA PRO A 159 -18.42 5.08 10.59
C PRO A 159 -18.00 3.61 10.85
N VAL A 160 -16.71 3.36 11.07
CA VAL A 160 -16.12 2.04 11.32
C VAL A 160 -15.18 2.16 12.53
N PRO A 161 -15.59 1.65 13.71
CA PRO A 161 -14.84 1.88 14.95
C PRO A 161 -13.57 1.01 15.05
N ARG A 162 -13.52 -0.12 14.34
CA ARG A 162 -12.38 -1.04 14.30
C ARG A 162 -12.41 -1.88 13.02
N LEU A 163 -11.26 -2.41 12.64
CA LEU A 163 -11.17 -3.46 11.62
C LEU A 163 -11.80 -4.75 12.13
N SER A 164 -12.31 -5.57 11.21
CA SER A 164 -12.68 -6.96 11.52
C SER A 164 -11.43 -7.80 11.81
N ASP A 165 -11.60 -8.94 12.48
CA ASP A 165 -10.48 -9.83 12.80
C ASP A 165 -9.78 -10.33 11.53
N THR A 166 -10.53 -10.57 10.45
CA THR A 166 -9.98 -10.95 9.14
C THR A 166 -9.15 -9.80 8.55
N GLN A 167 -9.68 -8.57 8.56
CA GLN A 167 -8.95 -7.40 8.06
C GLN A 167 -7.68 -7.15 8.87
N GLN A 168 -7.74 -7.34 10.18
CA GLN A 168 -6.58 -7.20 11.06
C GLN A 168 -5.50 -8.25 10.76
N LYS A 169 -5.88 -9.53 10.56
CA LYS A 169 -4.93 -10.58 10.18
C LYS A 169 -4.27 -10.31 8.82
N ILE A 170 -5.05 -9.87 7.83
CA ILE A 170 -4.51 -9.48 6.51
C ILE A 170 -3.50 -8.34 6.66
N LEU A 171 -3.82 -7.34 7.49
CA LEU A 171 -2.91 -6.24 7.77
C LEU A 171 -1.60 -6.72 8.41
N GLU A 172 -1.68 -7.56 9.43
CA GLU A 172 -0.51 -8.13 10.12
C GLU A 172 0.36 -8.94 9.12
N SER A 173 -0.25 -9.78 8.27
CA SER A 173 0.47 -10.51 7.21
C SER A 173 1.14 -9.58 6.18
N ASN A 174 0.48 -8.49 5.78
CA ASN A 174 1.07 -7.52 4.85
C ASN A 174 2.29 -6.81 5.45
N LEU A 175 2.24 -6.50 6.75
CA LEU A 175 3.37 -5.89 7.47
C LEU A 175 4.52 -6.87 7.66
N HIS A 176 4.22 -8.13 7.95
CA HIS A 176 5.21 -9.20 7.97
C HIS A 176 5.93 -9.31 6.61
N ASN A 177 5.17 -9.37 5.51
CA ASN A 177 5.73 -9.45 4.16
C ASN A 177 6.59 -8.23 3.80
N LEU A 178 6.16 -7.02 4.19
CA LEU A 178 6.94 -5.81 4.00
C LEU A 178 8.27 -5.90 4.76
N LYS A 179 8.23 -6.25 6.06
CA LYS A 179 9.43 -6.41 6.90
C LYS A 179 10.43 -7.40 6.30
N TRP A 180 9.91 -8.57 5.88
CA TRP A 180 10.71 -9.61 5.23
C TRP A 180 11.33 -9.11 3.92
N SER A 181 10.56 -8.38 3.10
CA SER A 181 11.07 -7.80 1.86
C SER A 181 12.16 -6.75 2.10
N GLU A 182 12.05 -5.90 3.12
CA GLU A 182 13.10 -4.91 3.43
C GLU A 182 14.37 -5.60 3.93
N ALA A 183 14.24 -6.63 4.78
CA ALA A 183 15.38 -7.42 5.24
C ALA A 183 16.06 -8.18 4.09
N ALA A 184 15.27 -8.78 3.18
CA ALA A 184 15.78 -9.48 2.01
C ALA A 184 16.45 -8.54 0.99
N GLY A 185 15.99 -7.28 0.89
CA GLY A 185 16.59 -6.25 0.03
C GLY A 185 18.06 -5.99 0.35
N LEU A 186 18.48 -6.15 1.61
CA LEU A 186 19.88 -6.03 2.02
C LEU A 186 20.80 -7.08 1.38
N ASN A 187 20.26 -8.21 0.90
CA ASN A 187 21.05 -9.23 0.19
C ASN A 187 21.52 -8.75 -1.19
N GLN A 188 20.93 -7.67 -1.72
CA GLN A 188 21.32 -7.10 -3.01
C GLN A 188 22.55 -6.20 -2.89
N PHE A 189 22.89 -5.77 -1.67
CA PHE A 189 24.10 -4.98 -1.43
C PHE A 189 25.34 -5.88 -1.41
N THR A 190 26.33 -5.54 -2.22
CA THR A 190 27.64 -6.19 -2.24
C THR A 190 28.69 -5.21 -1.70
N PRO A 191 29.26 -5.44 -0.50
CA PRO A 191 30.30 -4.58 0.07
C PRO A 191 31.51 -4.46 -0.87
N GLY A 192 32.08 -3.25 -0.97
CA GLY A 192 33.32 -3.00 -1.75
C GLY A 192 33.15 -2.73 -3.25
N ARG A 193 31.91 -2.58 -3.74
CA ARG A 193 31.61 -2.02 -5.07
C ARG A 193 31.53 -0.48 -5.05
N ASP A 194 30.97 0.12 -6.10
CA ASP A 194 30.88 1.58 -6.34
C ASP A 194 30.01 2.38 -5.35
N LEU A 195 29.28 1.72 -4.44
CA LEU A 195 28.37 2.37 -3.48
C LEU A 195 28.63 1.89 -2.06
N THR A 196 28.62 2.84 -1.11
CA THR A 196 28.54 2.54 0.32
C THR A 196 27.14 2.04 0.68
N LEU A 197 27.01 1.31 1.80
CA LEU A 197 25.70 0.85 2.27
C LEU A 197 24.71 2.02 2.51
N ALA A 198 25.20 3.16 2.98
CA ALA A 198 24.39 4.36 3.17
C ALA A 198 23.82 4.89 1.84
N GLN A 199 24.64 4.96 0.79
CA GLN A 199 24.19 5.38 -0.54
C GLN A 199 23.21 4.37 -1.15
N PHE A 200 23.47 3.07 -1.00
CA PHE A 200 22.55 2.02 -1.42
C PHE A 200 21.19 2.15 -0.71
N TRP A 201 21.21 2.38 0.60
CA TRP A 201 20.00 2.55 1.41
C TRP A 201 19.20 3.77 0.95
N GLU A 202 19.85 4.92 0.78
CA GLU A 202 19.20 6.13 0.24
C GLU A 202 18.58 5.87 -1.14
N ILE A 203 19.27 5.22 -2.08
CA ILE A 203 18.70 4.96 -3.42
C ILE A 203 17.47 4.05 -3.33
N THR A 204 17.54 2.98 -2.53
CA THR A 204 16.48 1.96 -2.46
C THR A 204 15.31 2.36 -1.57
N HIS A 205 15.52 3.24 -0.59
CA HIS A 205 14.53 3.64 0.40
C HIS A 205 14.10 5.11 0.30
N ALA A 206 14.92 6.04 -0.25
CA ALA A 206 14.51 7.43 -0.49
C ALA A 206 13.53 7.55 -1.66
N ALA A 207 13.69 6.72 -2.71
CA ALA A 207 12.67 6.56 -3.75
C ALA A 207 11.32 6.08 -3.19
N ARG A 208 11.33 5.47 -1.99
CA ARG A 208 10.15 4.99 -1.25
C ARG A 208 9.71 5.92 -0.10
N SER A 209 10.48 6.97 0.23
CA SER A 209 10.26 7.87 1.37
C SER A 209 10.01 9.34 0.99
N LEU A 210 10.05 9.70 -0.30
CA LEU A 210 9.57 10.99 -0.81
C LEU A 210 8.04 11.11 -0.60
N THR A 211 7.70 11.41 0.63
CA THR A 211 6.37 11.65 1.19
C THR A 211 6.57 12.74 2.24
N ARG A 212 6.42 14.00 1.82
CA ARG A 212 6.04 15.10 2.71
C ARG A 212 4.56 15.34 2.57
#